data_AF-A0A1M3B784-F1
#
_entry.id   AF-A0A1M3B784-F1
#
_cell.length_a   1.000
_cell.length_b   1.000
_cell.length_c   1.000
_cell.angle_alpha   90.00
_cell.angle_beta   90.00
_cell.angle_gamma   90.00
#
_symmetry.space_group_name_H-M   'P 1'
#
loop_
_entity.id
_entity.type
_entity.pdbx_description
1 polymer ?
#
loop_
_entity_poly.entity_id
_entity_poly.type
_entity_poly.pdbx_seq_one_letter_code
_entity_poly.pdbx_strand_id
1 'polypeptide(L)'
;MSKRPTISSDFLNEIDESPIDLLTKPVESHKETTQNSSPKKSDLKQSSQQEKQSPQKERMTIQINKDTIERAKNAVYWTPGLTIAQLTEEALNIVLNEMEKERGKVFPKRKSELRPGRPLK
;
A
#
# COMPACT_ATOMS: atom_id res chain seq x y z
N MET A 1 -64.52 -1.34 6.31
CA MET A 1 -63.85 -0.07 6.71
C MET A 1 -62.58 -0.42 7.45
N SER A 2 -61.40 -0.22 6.85
CA SER A 2 -60.11 -0.42 7.51
C SER A 2 -59.24 0.80 7.24
N LYS A 3 -58.87 1.51 8.31
CA LYS A 3 -58.20 2.82 8.27
C LYS A 3 -56.72 2.63 7.94
N ARG A 4 -56.20 3.38 6.96
CA ARG A 4 -54.76 3.41 6.64
C ARG A 4 -54.01 4.17 7.74
N PRO A 5 -52.83 3.70 8.19
CA PRO A 5 -51.98 4.48 9.09
C PRO A 5 -51.30 5.62 8.34
N THR A 6 -51.41 6.82 8.92
CA THR A 6 -50.80 8.08 8.50
C THR A 6 -49.28 8.02 8.65
N ILE A 7 -48.52 8.27 7.59
CA ILE A 7 -47.06 8.43 7.62
C ILE A 7 -46.77 9.91 7.86
N SER A 8 -46.01 10.23 8.91
CA SER A 8 -45.62 11.59 9.31
C SER A 8 -44.79 12.28 8.22
N SER A 9 -45.06 13.56 8.01
CA SER A 9 -44.50 14.42 6.96
C SER A 9 -43.19 15.13 7.38
N ASP A 10 -42.35 14.50 8.19
CA ASP A 10 -41.13 15.13 8.75
C ASP A 10 -39.82 14.51 8.21
N PHE A 11 -39.88 13.83 7.07
CA PHE A 11 -38.70 13.19 6.44
C PHE A 11 -38.29 13.90 5.14
N LEU A 12 -38.38 15.23 5.12
CA LEU A 12 -37.97 16.08 4.00
C LEU A 12 -37.34 17.34 4.59
N ASN A 13 -36.04 17.26 4.91
CA ASN A 13 -35.04 18.33 4.82
C ASN A 13 -33.80 17.93 5.63
N GLU A 14 -32.78 17.38 4.98
CA GLU A 14 -31.37 17.66 5.27
C GLU A 14 -30.48 16.73 4.43
N ILE A 15 -29.29 17.24 4.09
CA ILE A 15 -28.27 16.66 3.21
C ILE A 15 -28.50 16.97 1.72
N ASP A 16 -28.60 18.27 1.41
CA ASP A 16 -28.08 18.83 0.16
C ASP A 16 -26.78 19.59 0.47
N GLU A 17 -25.69 18.86 0.70
CA GLU A 17 -24.35 19.44 0.75
C GLU A 17 -23.41 18.51 -0.04
N SER A 18 -23.09 18.93 -1.25
CA SER A 18 -22.16 18.23 -2.13
C SER A 18 -20.72 18.30 -1.56
N PRO A 19 -19.95 17.21 -1.57
CA PRO A 19 -18.63 17.13 -0.91
C PRO A 19 -17.52 17.96 -1.58
N ILE A 20 -17.84 18.70 -2.64
CA ILE A 20 -16.87 19.43 -3.46
C ILE A 20 -16.57 20.83 -2.86
N ASP A 21 -17.48 21.40 -2.08
CA ASP A 21 -17.34 22.78 -1.57
C ASP A 21 -16.36 22.93 -0.39
N LEU A 22 -15.84 21.81 0.12
CA LEU A 22 -14.75 21.81 1.10
C LEU A 22 -13.37 22.06 0.48
N LEU A 23 -13.24 22.02 -0.86
CA LEU A 23 -11.96 22.17 -1.56
C LEU A 23 -11.70 23.58 -2.09
N THR A 24 -12.67 24.49 -2.01
CA THR A 24 -12.58 25.84 -2.58
C THR A 24 -12.21 26.91 -1.56
N LYS A 25 -12.06 26.58 -0.27
CA LYS A 25 -11.60 27.55 0.74
C LYS A 25 -10.08 27.69 0.66
N PRO A 26 -9.55 28.87 0.29
CA PRO A 26 -8.11 29.10 0.25
C PRO A 26 -7.55 29.07 1.68
N VAL A 27 -6.59 28.19 1.92
CA VAL A 27 -5.79 28.16 3.16
C VAL A 27 -4.89 29.40 3.14
N GLU A 28 -5.27 30.43 3.88
CA GLU A 28 -4.41 31.58 4.13
C GLU A 28 -3.17 31.15 4.94
N SER A 29 -2.03 31.33 4.28
CA SER A 29 -0.68 31.11 4.77
C SER A 29 -0.33 32.15 5.85
N HIS A 30 -0.38 31.75 7.12
CA HIS A 30 0.28 32.50 8.19
C HIS A 30 1.74 32.04 8.33
N LYS A 31 2.65 32.95 7.94
CA LYS A 31 4.07 32.90 8.33
C LYS A 31 4.20 33.55 9.70
N GLU A 32 4.81 32.86 10.65
CA GLU A 32 5.47 33.53 11.77
C GLU A 32 6.62 32.67 12.33
N THR A 33 7.83 33.21 12.19
CA THR A 33 9.05 32.81 12.88
C THR A 33 9.00 33.41 14.28
N THR A 34 9.22 32.63 15.36
CA THR A 34 10.02 33.05 16.53
C THR A 34 10.45 31.81 17.34
N GLN A 35 11.70 31.87 17.78
CA GLN A 35 12.44 30.92 18.62
C GLN A 35 11.79 30.74 20.01
N ASN A 36 11.87 29.55 20.61
CA ASN A 36 12.51 29.34 21.92
C ASN A 36 12.28 27.96 22.56
N SER A 37 13.40 27.41 23.02
CA SER A 37 13.63 26.59 24.23
C SER A 37 12.52 25.72 24.83
N SER A 38 12.83 24.42 24.88
CA SER A 38 12.29 23.37 25.74
C SER A 38 11.76 23.81 27.12
N PRO A 39 10.70 23.15 27.59
CA PRO A 39 10.87 22.35 28.80
C PRO A 39 10.25 20.94 28.73
N LYS A 40 10.95 20.00 29.39
CA LYS A 40 10.52 18.63 29.71
C LYS A 40 9.37 18.66 30.73
N LYS A 41 8.28 17.92 30.46
CA LYS A 41 7.43 17.12 31.37
C LYS A 41 6.24 16.59 30.56
N SER A 42 6.24 15.31 30.21
CA SER A 42 5.44 14.26 30.85
C SER A 42 3.96 14.62 30.95
N ASP A 43 3.14 14.09 30.02
CA ASP A 43 1.90 13.40 30.37
C ASP A 43 1.36 12.60 29.18
N LEU A 44 0.71 11.51 29.54
CA LEU A 44 0.39 10.34 28.73
C LEU A 44 -0.57 10.62 27.57
N LYS A 45 -0.26 10.08 26.40
CA LYS A 45 -1.26 9.61 25.43
C LYS A 45 -0.70 8.45 24.62
N GLN A 46 -0.53 7.30 25.27
CA GLN A 46 -0.41 6.02 24.57
C GLN A 46 -1.80 5.62 24.04
N SER A 47 -2.19 6.23 22.92
CA SER A 47 -3.11 5.55 22.01
C SER A 47 -2.26 4.52 21.29
N SER A 48 -2.29 3.27 21.77
CA SER A 48 -1.71 2.13 21.07
C SER A 48 -2.55 1.84 19.83
N GLN A 49 -2.40 2.70 18.82
CA GLN A 49 -2.71 2.36 17.45
C GLN A 49 -1.67 1.31 17.06
N GLN A 50 -2.10 0.05 17.05
CA GLN A 50 -1.37 -1.02 16.41
C GLN A 50 -1.27 -0.65 14.93
N GLU A 51 -0.19 0.05 14.58
CA GLU A 51 0.22 0.26 13.20
C GLU A 51 0.41 -1.12 12.60
N LYS A 52 -0.59 -1.54 11.82
CA LYS A 52 -0.55 -2.73 10.99
C LYS A 52 0.57 -2.49 9.99
N GLN A 53 1.79 -2.93 10.34
CA GLN A 53 2.98 -2.75 9.52
C GLN A 53 2.66 -3.34 8.15
N SER A 54 2.50 -2.47 7.16
CA SER A 54 2.29 -2.89 5.79
C SER A 54 3.55 -3.66 5.36
N PRO A 55 3.40 -4.78 4.63
CA PRO A 55 4.55 -5.57 4.20
C PRO A 55 5.50 -4.65 3.42
N GLN A 56 6.75 -4.57 3.90
CA GLN A 56 7.77 -3.72 3.32
C GLN A 56 8.17 -4.28 1.94
N LYS A 57 7.72 -3.63 0.87
CA LYS A 57 8.08 -4.00 -0.50
C LYS A 57 9.42 -3.37 -0.89
N GLU A 58 10.31 -4.17 -1.46
CA GLU A 58 11.59 -3.71 -2.01
C GLU A 58 11.53 -3.59 -3.54
N ARG A 59 12.20 -2.58 -4.11
CA ARG A 59 12.28 -2.40 -5.57
C ARG A 59 13.46 -3.19 -6.14
N MET A 60 13.17 -4.09 -7.07
CA MET A 60 14.18 -4.85 -7.81
C MET A 60 14.11 -4.49 -9.31
N THR A 61 15.26 -4.19 -9.92
CA THR A 61 15.38 -3.98 -11.37
C THR A 61 16.19 -5.13 -11.97
N ILE A 62 15.58 -5.87 -12.89
CA ILE A 62 16.22 -7.00 -13.59
C ILE A 62 16.04 -6.87 -15.11
N GLN A 63 16.94 -7.50 -15.85
CA GLN A 63 16.81 -7.66 -17.30
C GLN A 63 16.12 -8.98 -17.59
N ILE A 64 15.08 -8.94 -18.40
CA ILE A 64 14.30 -10.12 -18.84
C ILE A 64 14.19 -10.04 -20.37
N ASN A 65 14.18 -11.20 -21.03
CA ASN A 65 13.95 -11.28 -22.46
C ASN A 65 12.61 -10.63 -22.85
N LYS A 66 12.61 -9.91 -23.98
CA LYS A 66 11.44 -9.18 -24.49
C LYS A 66 10.20 -10.07 -24.61
N ASP A 67 10.35 -11.25 -25.19
CA ASP A 67 9.23 -12.17 -25.43
C ASP A 67 8.58 -12.65 -24.13
N THR A 68 9.38 -12.87 -23.08
CA THR A 68 8.87 -13.23 -21.75
C THR A 68 8.09 -12.08 -21.13
N ILE A 69 8.58 -10.84 -21.25
CA ILE A 69 7.87 -9.65 -20.76
C ILE A 69 6.53 -9.49 -21.47
N GLU A 70 6.49 -9.64 -22.79
CA GLU A 70 5.24 -9.53 -23.55
C GLU A 70 4.24 -10.62 -23.16
N ARG A 71 4.69 -11.87 -22.95
CA ARG A 71 3.84 -12.95 -22.43
C ARG A 71 3.30 -12.63 -21.03
N ALA A 72 4.13 -12.08 -20.14
CA ALA A 72 3.71 -11.69 -18.80
C ALA A 72 2.66 -10.56 -18.82
N LYS A 73 2.86 -9.55 -19.69
CA LYS A 73 1.87 -8.48 -19.90
C LYS A 73 0.54 -9.03 -20.41
N ASN A 74 0.58 -9.94 -21.38
CA ASN A 74 -0.64 -10.59 -21.90
C ASN A 74 -1.38 -11.36 -20.80
N ALA A 75 -0.66 -12.13 -19.98
CA ALA A 75 -1.26 -12.88 -18.87
C ALA A 75 -1.96 -11.96 -17.86
N VAL A 76 -1.31 -10.86 -17.49
CA VAL A 76 -1.87 -9.86 -16.57
C VAL A 76 -3.06 -9.13 -17.19
N TYR A 77 -2.99 -8.78 -18.48
CA TYR A 77 -4.09 -8.13 -19.18
C TYR A 77 -5.38 -8.97 -19.17
N TRP A 78 -5.27 -10.29 -19.37
CA TRP A 78 -6.41 -11.20 -19.37
C TRP A 78 -6.82 -11.73 -18.00
N THR A 79 -6.10 -11.36 -16.93
CA THR A 79 -6.39 -11.84 -15.56
C THR A 79 -6.73 -10.64 -14.66
N PRO A 80 -8.02 -10.28 -14.51
CA PRO A 80 -8.43 -9.15 -13.70
C PRO A 80 -7.90 -9.23 -12.27
N GLY A 81 -7.34 -8.13 -11.77
CA GLY A 81 -6.80 -8.04 -10.41
C GLY A 81 -5.38 -8.57 -10.24
N LEU A 82 -4.81 -9.26 -11.23
CA LEU A 82 -3.39 -9.64 -11.22
C LEU A 82 -2.53 -8.44 -11.66
N THR A 83 -1.31 -8.35 -11.12
CA THR A 83 -0.31 -7.35 -11.55
C THR A 83 0.99 -8.04 -11.92
N ILE A 84 1.82 -7.41 -12.75
CA ILE A 84 3.15 -7.96 -13.08
C ILE A 84 4.00 -8.16 -11.81
N ALA A 85 3.90 -7.25 -10.84
CA ALA A 85 4.61 -7.35 -9.58
C ALA A 85 4.18 -8.60 -8.79
N GLN A 86 2.87 -8.81 -8.65
CA GLN A 86 2.33 -9.98 -7.96
C GLN A 86 2.68 -11.29 -8.69
N LEU A 87 2.52 -11.32 -10.02
CA LEU A 87 2.93 -12.47 -10.84
C LEU A 87 4.41 -12.82 -10.63
N THR A 88 5.27 -11.80 -10.58
CA THR A 88 6.71 -11.99 -10.38
C THR A 88 7.01 -12.50 -8.96
N GLU A 89 6.37 -11.95 -7.95
CA GLU A 89 6.51 -12.38 -6.55
C GLU A 89 6.09 -13.85 -6.37
N GLU A 90 4.93 -14.23 -6.91
CA GLU A 90 4.44 -15.61 -6.89
C GLU A 90 5.39 -16.56 -7.63
N ALA A 91 5.84 -16.19 -8.83
CA ALA A 91 6.78 -16.99 -9.61
C ALA A 91 8.11 -17.20 -8.88
N LEU A 92 8.66 -16.15 -8.27
CA LEU A 92 9.89 -16.26 -7.47
C LEU A 92 9.71 -17.17 -6.26
N ASN A 93 8.58 -17.06 -5.56
CA ASN A 93 8.28 -17.92 -4.41
C ASN A 93 8.16 -19.41 -4.82
N ILE A 94 7.52 -19.71 -5.95
CA ILE A 94 7.42 -21.07 -6.47
C ILE A 94 8.82 -21.64 -6.73
N VAL A 95 9.66 -20.92 -7.47
CA VAL A 95 11.01 -21.38 -7.82
C VAL A 95 11.89 -21.51 -6.58
N LEU A 96 11.83 -20.57 -5.64
CA LEU A 96 12.59 -20.66 -4.38
C LEU A 96 12.17 -21.88 -3.56
N ASN A 97 10.88 -22.14 -3.44
CA ASN A 97 10.36 -23.31 -2.74
C ASN A 97 10.81 -24.62 -3.40
N GLU A 98 10.86 -24.67 -4.73
CA GLU A 98 11.39 -25.82 -5.48
C GLU A 98 12.88 -26.03 -5.19
N MET A 99 13.69 -24.97 -5.25
CA MET A 99 15.11 -25.03 -4.93
C MET A 99 15.38 -25.47 -3.49
N GLU A 100 14.58 -25.01 -2.53
CA GLU A 100 14.69 -25.40 -1.12
C GLU A 100 14.29 -26.86 -0.88
N LYS A 101 13.27 -27.34 -1.60
CA LYS A 101 12.86 -28.75 -1.60
C LYS A 101 13.96 -29.64 -2.16
N GLU A 102 14.55 -29.29 -3.30
CA GLU A 102 15.66 -30.04 -3.90
C GLU A 102 16.88 -30.08 -3.00
N ARG A 103 17.16 -28.98 -2.29
CA ARG A 103 18.26 -28.91 -1.32
C ARG A 103 17.93 -29.66 -0.01
N GLY A 104 16.66 -29.91 0.28
CA GLY A 104 16.16 -30.46 1.54
C GLY A 104 16.22 -29.49 2.73
N LYS A 105 16.50 -28.20 2.50
CA LYS A 105 16.56 -27.16 3.54
C LYS A 105 16.45 -25.76 2.96
N VAL A 106 15.93 -24.85 3.79
CA VAL A 106 15.80 -23.41 3.51
C VAL A 106 17.17 -22.75 3.27
N PHE A 107 17.21 -21.71 2.43
CA PHE A 107 18.44 -20.94 2.24
C PHE A 107 18.85 -20.18 3.52
N PRO A 108 20.11 -20.30 3.98
CA PRO A 108 20.58 -19.51 5.12
C PRO A 108 20.67 -18.02 4.75
N LYS A 109 20.45 -17.14 5.74
CA LYS A 109 20.59 -15.69 5.56
C LYS A 109 22.00 -15.34 5.04
N ARG A 110 22.08 -14.44 4.06
CA ARG A 110 23.35 -13.97 3.50
C ARG A 110 24.23 -13.36 4.60
N LYS A 111 25.53 -13.70 4.59
CA LYS A 111 26.52 -13.20 5.57
C LYS A 111 26.92 -11.74 5.32
N SER A 112 26.73 -11.27 4.09
CA SER A 112 27.00 -9.89 3.66
C SER A 112 26.02 -9.50 2.55
N GLU A 113 25.90 -8.20 2.30
CA GLU A 113 25.14 -7.70 1.15
C GLU A 113 25.77 -8.15 -0.17
N LEU A 114 24.94 -8.23 -1.21
CA LEU A 114 25.42 -8.48 -2.56
C LEU A 114 26.14 -7.22 -3.04
N ARG A 115 27.40 -7.36 -3.49
CA ARG A 115 28.14 -6.23 -4.05
C ARG A 115 27.43 -5.77 -5.33
N PRO A 116 26.94 -4.52 -5.41
CA PRO A 116 26.41 -4.00 -6.66
C PRO A 116 27.57 -3.86 -7.66
N GLY A 117 27.53 -4.59 -8.76
CA GLY A 117 28.59 -4.56 -9.76
C GLY A 117 28.18 -5.20 -11.08
N ARG A 118 28.80 -4.74 -12.17
CA ARG A 118 28.72 -5.39 -13.48
C ARG A 118 29.36 -6.79 -13.34
N PRO A 119 28.75 -7.86 -13.88
CA PRO A 119 29.36 -9.19 -13.91
C PRO A 119 30.79 -9.10 -14.46
N LEU A 120 31.76 -9.56 -13.67
CA LEU A 120 33.12 -9.78 -14.17
C LEU A 120 33.02 -11.00 -15.10
N LYS A 121 33.35 -10.81 -16.37
CA LYS A 121 33.58 -11.91 -17.31
C LYS A 121 34.93 -12.55 -17.03
#